data_AF-A0A8J4PQL9-F1
#
_entry.id   AF-A0A8J4PQL9-F1
#
_cell.length_a   1.000
_cell.length_b   1.000
_cell.length_c   1.000
_cell.angle_alpha   90.00
_cell.angle_beta   90.00
_cell.angle_gamma   90.00
#
_symmetry.space_group_name_H-M   'P 1'
#
loop_
_entity.id
_entity.type
_entity.pdbx_description
1 polymer ?
#
loop_
_entity_poly.entity_id
_entity_poly.type
_entity_poly.pdbx_seq_one_letter_code
_entity_poly.pdbx_strand_id
1 'polypeptide(L)'
;MKVLDSNTTQNIASNSNVHHTDDEDLDLISSEDYDFDDEEDEDDEYNILRDGASFTTKRVTTASSSPETSPDMNDNGTKKSGLSDYDEDSSSSSRELPLFNLFQKFLNREAIKKLQHRHALLNNRLERLKKVVDPKIIREKGQSLKNEKDKIKELIKIKKNQLNNHMNAPPFIRLMDKCAFTLGLIVLCASEFVLLRSPEKLYLWYTALIIPLMVFRFFMYHKAKYHYFMLDFCYLCQFLLLFYLFGHKYIFGTSVTPSLFKLVFALTNGPLAWGTIIWRNSLVFHDVDKLTSVVLHLCPPIVTYCLRWYPNSFPFEQACGGEACTLDFKQTIVIPVLLYVFWQFFYYIKTEVIDLKKLENDKDIMTSLRWMSVKQPHPLYKLCLRHGIKLDPVIILMAVQMAYTVLTLITLPLLISSFWLHTFFLIGIFICVSWNGASYYFDYFSESYSKRLHSDIQKDSHDKNSLKIGSFYAFLKFFTLFFASLFLYLKVILSI
;
A
#
# COMPACT_ATOMS: atom_id res chain seq x y z
N MET A 1 -30.60 -38.81 -57.57
CA MET A 1 -30.74 -40.23 -57.16
C MET A 1 -31.37 -40.23 -55.76
N LYS A 2 -32.19 -41.24 -55.41
CA LYS A 2 -33.08 -41.30 -54.21
C LYS A 2 -32.44 -40.83 -52.88
N VAL A 3 -33.16 -40.36 -51.83
CA VAL A 3 -34.51 -39.76 -51.56
C VAL A 3 -34.64 -39.68 -50.00
N LEU A 4 -35.29 -38.78 -49.24
CA LEU A 4 -36.00 -37.47 -49.34
C LEU A 4 -35.31 -36.50 -48.30
N ASP A 5 -35.64 -35.23 -47.97
CA ASP A 5 -36.85 -34.37 -47.86
C ASP A 5 -37.79 -34.74 -46.67
N SER A 6 -38.20 -33.87 -45.73
CA SER A 6 -38.83 -32.54 -45.89
C SER A 6 -39.24 -31.91 -44.52
N ASN A 7 -39.44 -30.58 -44.51
CA ASN A 7 -40.37 -29.74 -43.70
C ASN A 7 -40.44 -29.86 -42.14
N THR A 8 -40.43 -28.81 -41.31
CA THR A 8 -41.07 -27.45 -41.33
C THR A 8 -42.57 -27.46 -41.05
N THR A 9 -43.05 -26.62 -40.09
CA THR A 9 -44.23 -25.70 -40.19
C THR A 9 -44.97 -25.45 -38.84
N GLN A 10 -44.80 -24.25 -38.26
CA GLN A 10 -45.78 -23.44 -37.48
C GLN A 10 -46.44 -24.00 -36.17
N ASN A 11 -47.29 -23.26 -35.43
CA ASN A 11 -47.24 -21.88 -34.86
C ASN A 11 -48.50 -21.65 -33.95
N ILE A 12 -48.53 -20.55 -33.16
CA ILE A 12 -49.74 -19.88 -32.57
C ILE A 12 -50.50 -20.54 -31.39
N ALA A 13 -50.53 -19.81 -30.25
CA ALA A 13 -51.61 -19.51 -29.27
C ALA A 13 -52.71 -20.56 -28.91
N SER A 14 -53.18 -20.63 -27.65
CA SER A 14 -54.06 -19.59 -27.07
C SER A 14 -54.34 -19.72 -25.55
N ASN A 15 -54.98 -18.69 -24.97
CA ASN A 15 -55.33 -18.56 -23.54
C ASN A 15 -56.48 -19.47 -23.06
N SER A 16 -56.43 -19.90 -21.79
CA SER A 16 -57.57 -19.76 -20.86
C SER A 16 -57.14 -19.91 -19.38
N ASN A 17 -57.81 -19.17 -18.48
CA ASN A 17 -57.75 -19.35 -17.03
C ASN A 17 -58.83 -20.35 -16.58
N VAL A 18 -58.69 -20.97 -15.40
CA VAL A 18 -59.73 -20.98 -14.34
C VAL A 18 -59.20 -21.57 -13.00
N HIS A 19 -59.85 -21.12 -11.92
CA HIS A 19 -59.65 -21.25 -10.47
C HIS A 19 -59.42 -22.64 -9.80
N HIS A 20 -58.90 -22.54 -8.56
CA HIS A 20 -59.04 -23.44 -7.38
C HIS A 20 -58.35 -24.83 -7.43
N THR A 21 -57.89 -25.41 -6.31
CA THR A 21 -57.90 -25.01 -4.88
C THR A 21 -56.63 -25.49 -4.16
N ASP A 22 -56.39 -24.93 -2.98
CA ASP A 22 -55.62 -25.41 -1.82
C ASP A 22 -55.12 -26.87 -1.84
N ASP A 23 -53.84 -27.07 -1.50
CA ASP A 23 -53.46 -27.86 -0.31
C ASP A 23 -52.02 -27.53 0.13
N GLU A 24 -51.64 -27.91 1.35
CA GLU A 24 -50.33 -27.64 1.95
C GLU A 24 -49.25 -28.63 1.47
N ASP A 25 -48.02 -28.16 1.23
CA ASP A 25 -46.84 -28.97 1.56
C ASP A 25 -45.63 -28.09 1.91
N LEU A 26 -44.70 -28.63 2.70
CA LEU A 26 -43.55 -27.88 3.21
C LEU A 26 -42.36 -27.94 2.26
N ASP A 27 -41.63 -26.83 2.11
CA ASP A 27 -40.24 -26.92 1.63
C ASP A 27 -39.28 -25.90 2.29
N LEU A 28 -38.01 -26.28 2.31
CA LEU A 28 -36.92 -25.59 3.01
C LEU A 28 -36.28 -24.52 2.12
N ILE A 29 -36.46 -23.24 2.44
CA ILE A 29 -35.71 -22.17 1.78
C ILE A 29 -34.40 -21.88 2.52
N SER A 30 -33.31 -21.91 1.77
CA SER A 30 -31.93 -21.72 2.20
C SER A 30 -31.62 -20.30 2.69
N SER A 31 -30.50 -20.16 3.40
CA SER A 31 -29.90 -18.86 3.69
C SER A 31 -29.37 -18.21 2.41
N GLU A 32 -30.05 -17.18 1.92
CA GLU A 32 -29.46 -16.21 0.99
C GLU A 32 -28.77 -15.09 1.79
N ASP A 33 -27.53 -14.77 1.41
CA ASP A 33 -26.79 -13.65 1.98
C ASP A 33 -27.34 -12.33 1.42
N TYR A 34 -28.06 -11.58 2.26
CA TYR A 34 -28.42 -10.20 1.97
C TYR A 34 -27.28 -9.26 2.32
N ASP A 35 -26.52 -8.84 1.30
CA ASP A 35 -25.75 -7.60 1.36
C ASP A 35 -26.69 -6.44 1.73
N PHE A 36 -26.19 -5.51 2.55
CA PHE A 36 -26.92 -4.31 2.96
C PHE A 36 -26.08 -3.09 2.61
N ASP A 37 -26.63 -2.17 1.83
CA ASP A 37 -25.91 -1.01 1.31
C ASP A 37 -25.37 -0.11 2.43
N ASP A 38 -24.06 0.12 2.43
CA ASP A 38 -23.40 1.13 3.26
C ASP A 38 -23.61 2.52 2.60
N GLU A 39 -24.73 3.17 2.91
CA GLU A 39 -24.84 4.64 2.80
C GLU A 39 -23.92 5.27 3.87
N GLU A 40 -22.66 5.53 3.49
CA GLU A 40 -21.75 6.38 4.29
C GLU A 40 -22.07 7.86 4.04
N ASP A 41 -22.81 8.48 4.98
CA ASP A 41 -23.00 9.94 5.04
C ASP A 41 -21.65 10.69 5.04
N GLU A 42 -21.57 11.80 4.30
CA GLU A 42 -20.39 12.67 4.22
C GLU A 42 -20.12 13.42 5.55
N ASP A 43 -18.85 13.53 5.95
CA ASP A 43 -18.37 14.40 7.05
C ASP A 43 -17.02 15.05 6.61
N ASP A 44 -16.88 16.37 6.77
CA ASP A 44 -15.79 17.18 6.20
C ASP A 44 -14.43 17.09 6.94
N GLU A 45 -13.34 16.67 6.26
CA GLU A 45 -11.96 16.88 6.77
C GLU A 45 -10.88 17.17 5.69
N TYR A 46 -11.18 17.94 4.62
CA TYR A 46 -10.15 18.33 3.61
C TYR A 46 -10.21 19.79 3.11
N ASN A 47 -10.17 20.77 4.03
CA ASN A 47 -10.13 22.20 3.68
C ASN A 47 -9.05 23.02 4.43
N ILE A 48 -7.79 22.56 4.46
CA ILE A 48 -6.64 23.34 4.97
C ILE A 48 -5.43 23.34 4.00
N LEU A 49 -5.67 23.58 2.70
CA LEU A 49 -4.61 23.87 1.71
C LEU A 49 -5.02 24.93 0.65
N ARG A 50 -5.81 25.94 1.06
CA ARG A 50 -6.06 27.15 0.27
C ARG A 50 -6.13 28.39 1.17
N ASP A 51 -4.98 29.06 1.33
CA ASP A 51 -4.83 30.52 1.29
C ASP A 51 -3.35 30.91 1.58
N GLY A 52 -2.99 32.17 1.36
CA GLY A 52 -1.66 32.71 1.74
C GLY A 52 -0.66 32.94 0.60
N ALA A 53 -1.07 33.54 -0.52
CA ALA A 53 -0.13 34.09 -1.49
C ALA A 53 0.34 35.51 -1.10
N SER A 54 1.64 35.77 -1.26
CA SER A 54 2.29 37.10 -1.21
C SER A 54 2.27 37.87 0.14
N PHE A 55 3.44 38.00 0.76
CA PHE A 55 3.86 39.33 1.24
C PHE A 55 5.38 39.57 1.14
N THR A 56 5.76 40.85 1.14
CA THR A 56 7.09 41.33 0.74
C THR A 56 8.18 41.14 1.79
N THR A 57 9.40 40.88 1.30
CA THR A 57 10.63 40.87 2.11
C THR A 57 10.92 42.25 2.69
N LYS A 58 11.05 42.35 4.02
CA LYS A 58 11.70 43.49 4.68
C LYS A 58 12.80 43.00 5.63
N ARG A 59 13.96 43.63 5.52
CA ARG A 59 15.22 43.29 6.21
C ARG A 59 15.51 44.37 7.25
N VAL A 60 15.45 44.03 8.53
CA VAL A 60 15.94 44.87 9.63
C VAL A 60 16.76 44.01 10.59
N THR A 61 17.86 44.56 11.08
CA THR A 61 18.85 43.93 11.96
C THR A 61 18.62 44.29 13.42
N THR A 62 19.00 43.41 14.35
CA THR A 62 19.42 43.78 15.72
C THR A 62 20.02 42.59 16.44
N ALA A 63 21.26 42.72 16.93
CA ALA A 63 21.80 41.93 18.05
C ALA A 63 23.14 42.51 18.52
N SER A 64 23.19 43.08 19.73
CA SER A 64 24.09 42.64 20.82
C SER A 64 24.27 43.73 21.90
N SER A 65 23.88 43.40 23.14
CA SER A 65 24.70 43.59 24.35
C SER A 65 23.92 43.13 25.58
N SER A 66 24.62 42.39 26.45
CA SER A 66 24.27 42.03 27.83
C SER A 66 25.26 42.78 28.76
N PRO A 67 25.42 42.56 30.09
CA PRO A 67 24.87 41.50 30.94
C PRO A 67 24.50 41.88 32.40
N GLU A 68 24.27 40.84 33.22
CA GLU A 68 24.55 40.72 34.68
C GLU A 68 23.92 41.66 35.73
N THR A 69 23.22 41.06 36.71
CA THR A 69 23.76 40.86 38.09
C THR A 69 22.82 39.99 38.97
N SER A 70 23.32 39.59 40.15
CA SER A 70 22.68 38.83 41.26
C SER A 70 23.34 39.31 42.59
N PRO A 71 23.12 38.76 43.81
CA PRO A 71 22.22 37.69 44.30
C PRO A 71 21.43 38.10 45.59
N ASP A 72 20.86 37.12 46.34
CA ASP A 72 20.71 37.03 47.83
C ASP A 72 19.49 36.12 48.20
N MET A 73 19.20 35.82 49.48
CA MET A 73 19.86 34.91 50.44
C MET A 73 18.85 34.57 51.58
N ASN A 74 19.19 33.68 52.54
CA ASN A 74 18.53 33.50 53.87
C ASN A 74 17.07 32.94 53.94
N ASP A 75 16.59 32.28 55.02
CA ASP A 75 17.20 31.59 56.18
C ASP A 75 16.15 30.71 56.95
N ASN A 76 16.60 29.86 57.90
CA ASN A 76 15.90 29.19 59.03
C ASN A 76 14.89 28.05 58.79
N GLY A 77 14.70 27.18 59.81
CA GLY A 77 13.48 26.35 59.86
C GLY A 77 13.21 25.29 60.94
N THR A 78 14.19 24.73 61.67
CA THR A 78 13.99 23.86 62.88
C THR A 78 13.26 22.49 62.72
N LYS A 79 13.72 21.47 63.46
CA LYS A 79 13.11 20.12 63.51
C LYS A 79 11.94 20.02 64.51
N LYS A 80 10.97 19.15 64.23
CA LYS A 80 10.19 18.42 65.27
C LYS A 80 9.92 16.98 64.83
N SER A 81 9.84 16.06 65.79
CA SER A 81 9.63 14.63 65.60
C SER A 81 8.24 14.18 66.06
N GLY A 82 7.61 13.30 65.29
CA GLY A 82 6.38 12.57 65.65
C GLY A 82 6.38 11.21 64.95
N LEU A 83 5.78 10.19 65.56
CA LEU A 83 5.90 8.79 65.14
C LEU A 83 4.53 8.10 65.21
N SER A 84 3.97 7.76 64.04
CA SER A 84 3.01 6.66 63.83
C SER A 84 2.61 6.60 62.35
N ASP A 85 2.55 5.38 61.80
CA ASP A 85 1.79 4.90 60.64
C ASP A 85 1.83 5.66 59.29
N TYR A 86 2.07 4.89 58.22
CA TYR A 86 1.82 5.25 56.83
C TYR A 86 1.28 4.03 56.08
N ASP A 87 0.03 4.13 55.65
CA ASP A 87 -0.56 3.28 54.61
C ASP A 87 -0.45 3.97 53.23
N GLU A 88 -0.50 3.13 52.20
CA GLU A 88 -0.76 3.43 50.77
C GLU A 88 0.25 4.25 49.91
N ASP A 89 0.13 3.98 48.60
CA ASP A 89 0.63 4.69 47.41
C ASP A 89 2.16 4.88 47.16
N SER A 90 2.71 4.54 45.98
CA SER A 90 2.06 4.25 44.68
C SER A 90 3.00 3.66 43.60
N SER A 91 2.40 3.14 42.52
CA SER A 91 2.84 3.31 41.12
C SER A 91 4.08 2.58 40.54
N SER A 92 4.24 1.28 40.76
CA SER A 92 5.06 0.45 39.84
C SER A 92 4.33 0.17 38.52
N SER A 93 4.31 1.13 37.58
CA SER A 93 3.71 0.94 36.25
C SER A 93 4.51 -0.11 35.44
N SER A 94 3.96 -1.31 35.33
CA SER A 94 4.57 -2.45 34.65
C SER A 94 4.59 -2.27 33.13
N ARG A 95 5.73 -2.57 32.50
CA ARG A 95 5.90 -2.51 31.04
C ARG A 95 5.11 -3.65 30.37
N GLU A 96 3.88 -3.40 29.96
CA GLU A 96 3.05 -4.39 29.27
C GLU A 96 3.71 -4.90 27.98
N LEU A 97 3.69 -6.23 27.77
CA LEU A 97 4.35 -6.84 26.63
C LEU A 97 3.52 -6.67 25.33
N PRO A 98 4.16 -6.58 24.15
CA PRO A 98 3.46 -6.45 22.86
C PRO A 98 2.44 -7.57 22.59
N LEU A 99 2.68 -8.79 23.11
CA LEU A 99 1.77 -9.93 22.99
C LEU A 99 0.45 -9.72 23.75
N PHE A 100 0.47 -9.06 24.91
CA PHE A 100 -0.74 -8.72 25.66
C PHE A 100 -1.62 -7.76 24.83
N ASN A 101 -0.99 -6.74 24.24
CA ASN A 101 -1.64 -5.82 23.32
C ASN A 101 -2.17 -6.50 22.03
N LEU A 102 -1.51 -7.56 21.55
CA LEU A 102 -2.00 -8.36 20.40
C LEU A 102 -3.23 -9.20 20.79
N PHE A 103 -3.19 -9.85 21.95
CA PHE A 103 -4.31 -10.64 22.49
C PHE A 103 -5.53 -9.76 22.79
N GLN A 104 -5.32 -8.59 23.39
CA GLN A 104 -6.38 -7.62 23.66
C GLN A 104 -6.96 -6.99 22.37
N LYS A 105 -6.19 -6.93 21.27
CA LYS A 105 -6.71 -6.62 19.93
C LYS A 105 -7.60 -7.74 19.36
N PHE A 106 -7.27 -9.02 19.58
CA PHE A 106 -8.15 -10.13 19.23
C PHE A 106 -9.48 -10.07 19.99
N LEU A 107 -9.42 -9.93 21.33
CA LEU A 107 -10.60 -9.81 22.19
C LEU A 107 -11.48 -8.60 21.81
N ASN A 108 -10.89 -7.44 21.50
CA ASN A 108 -11.65 -6.28 21.04
C ASN A 108 -12.33 -6.51 19.68
N ARG A 109 -11.67 -7.20 18.73
CA ARG A 109 -12.26 -7.55 17.44
C ARG A 109 -13.42 -8.54 17.60
N GLU A 110 -13.30 -9.49 18.53
CA GLU A 110 -14.39 -10.43 18.86
C GLU A 110 -15.56 -9.73 19.57
N ALA A 111 -15.29 -8.78 20.46
CA ALA A 111 -16.31 -7.96 21.11
C ALA A 111 -17.10 -7.11 20.10
N ILE A 112 -16.43 -6.54 19.09
CA ILE A 112 -17.09 -5.82 17.98
C ILE A 112 -18.02 -6.77 17.20
N LYS A 113 -17.55 -7.98 16.83
CA LYS A 113 -18.41 -8.99 16.17
C LYS A 113 -19.66 -9.33 17.00
N LYS A 114 -19.52 -9.51 18.31
CA LYS A 114 -20.66 -9.80 19.21
C LYS A 114 -21.65 -8.63 19.29
N LEU A 115 -21.18 -7.38 19.24
CA LEU A 115 -22.06 -6.20 19.15
C LEU A 115 -22.78 -6.11 17.80
N GLN A 116 -22.09 -6.34 16.68
CA GLN A 116 -22.69 -6.36 15.34
C GLN A 116 -23.80 -7.43 15.23
N HIS A 117 -23.55 -8.63 15.74
CA HIS A 117 -24.56 -9.70 15.78
C HIS A 117 -25.79 -9.33 16.64
N ARG A 118 -25.58 -8.66 17.79
CA ARG A 118 -26.69 -8.14 18.63
C ARG A 118 -27.48 -7.03 17.92
N HIS A 119 -26.81 -6.15 17.16
CA HIS A 119 -27.46 -5.13 16.34
C HIS A 119 -28.36 -5.75 15.27
N ALA A 120 -27.87 -6.75 14.53
CA ALA A 120 -28.66 -7.49 13.55
C ALA A 120 -29.89 -8.19 14.19
N LEU A 121 -29.70 -8.86 15.34
CA LEU A 121 -30.80 -9.50 16.08
C LEU A 121 -31.88 -8.49 16.50
N LEU A 122 -31.49 -7.28 16.90
CA LEU A 122 -32.42 -6.19 17.25
C LEU A 122 -33.14 -5.63 16.03
N ASN A 123 -32.47 -5.48 14.88
CA ASN A 123 -33.11 -5.04 13.65
C ASN A 123 -34.18 -6.06 13.18
N ASN A 124 -33.84 -7.36 13.19
CA ASN A 124 -34.78 -8.44 12.86
C ASN A 124 -35.97 -8.51 13.84
N ARG A 125 -35.78 -8.16 15.12
CA ARG A 125 -36.88 -8.01 16.10
C ARG A 125 -37.75 -6.79 15.81
N LEU A 126 -37.15 -5.67 15.41
CA LEU A 126 -37.87 -4.45 15.03
C LEU A 126 -38.76 -4.69 13.80
N GLU A 127 -38.26 -5.41 12.80
CA GLU A 127 -39.01 -5.77 11.60
C GLU A 127 -40.14 -6.77 11.86
N ARG A 128 -39.90 -7.79 12.70
CA ARG A 128 -40.97 -8.70 13.14
C ARG A 128 -42.07 -7.94 13.89
N LEU A 129 -41.74 -6.91 14.68
CA LEU A 129 -42.73 -6.06 15.34
C LEU A 129 -43.51 -5.15 14.37
N LYS A 130 -42.91 -4.69 13.26
CA LYS A 130 -43.64 -3.99 12.18
C LYS A 130 -44.71 -4.87 11.51
N LYS A 131 -44.62 -6.21 11.64
CA LYS A 131 -45.60 -7.17 11.10
C LYS A 131 -46.69 -7.56 12.11
N VAL A 132 -46.66 -7.04 13.34
CA VAL A 132 -47.72 -7.24 14.35
C VAL A 132 -48.76 -6.11 14.20
N VAL A 133 -50.04 -6.41 14.44
CA VAL A 133 -51.16 -5.48 14.13
C VAL A 133 -51.48 -4.49 15.27
N ASP A 134 -51.08 -4.74 16.52
CA ASP A 134 -51.48 -3.93 17.68
C ASP A 134 -50.72 -2.58 17.79
N PRO A 135 -51.37 -1.43 17.54
CA PRO A 135 -50.69 -0.15 17.39
C PRO A 135 -50.12 0.41 18.70
N LYS A 136 -50.63 0.03 19.89
CA LYS A 136 -50.06 0.48 21.17
C LYS A 136 -48.75 -0.23 21.44
N ILE A 137 -48.73 -1.56 21.28
CA ILE A 137 -47.55 -2.38 21.53
C ILE A 137 -46.42 -2.02 20.55
N ILE A 138 -46.74 -1.78 19.27
CA ILE A 138 -45.78 -1.31 18.27
C ILE A 138 -45.11 -0.01 18.73
N ARG A 139 -45.87 0.98 19.21
CA ARG A 139 -45.32 2.29 19.55
C ARG A 139 -44.35 2.22 20.72
N GLU A 140 -44.74 1.62 21.85
CA GLU A 140 -43.90 1.60 23.06
C GLU A 140 -42.71 0.63 22.92
N LYS A 141 -42.95 -0.59 22.42
CA LYS A 141 -41.92 -1.61 22.28
C LYS A 141 -40.97 -1.32 21.11
N GLY A 142 -41.49 -0.73 20.03
CA GLY A 142 -40.72 -0.26 18.89
C GLY A 142 -39.82 0.94 19.23
N GLN A 143 -40.31 1.92 19.98
CA GLN A 143 -39.48 3.05 20.44
C GLN A 143 -38.33 2.56 21.34
N SER A 144 -38.62 1.64 22.27
CA SER A 144 -37.61 1.05 23.16
C SER A 144 -36.52 0.27 22.39
N LEU A 145 -36.92 -0.58 21.45
CA LEU A 145 -35.98 -1.37 20.64
C LEU A 145 -35.20 -0.53 19.63
N LYS A 146 -35.80 0.55 19.09
CA LYS A 146 -35.06 1.55 18.30
C LYS A 146 -33.97 2.20 19.16
N ASN A 147 -34.32 2.65 20.37
CA ASN A 147 -33.36 3.26 21.30
C ASN A 147 -32.25 2.28 21.73
N GLU A 148 -32.51 0.97 21.87
CA GLU A 148 -31.46 -0.03 22.11
C GLU A 148 -30.58 -0.24 20.87
N LYS A 149 -31.17 -0.31 19.67
CA LYS A 149 -30.44 -0.46 18.41
C LYS A 149 -29.49 0.72 18.17
N ASP A 150 -30.00 1.94 18.32
CA ASP A 150 -29.25 3.16 18.02
C ASP A 150 -28.08 3.36 19.01
N LYS A 151 -28.29 3.04 20.31
CA LYS A 151 -27.20 2.95 21.31
C LYS A 151 -26.14 1.92 20.96
N ILE A 152 -26.53 0.77 20.37
CA ILE A 152 -25.56 -0.24 19.93
C ILE A 152 -24.83 0.19 18.65
N LYS A 153 -25.49 0.89 17.72
CA LYS A 153 -24.82 1.52 16.56
C LYS A 153 -23.77 2.53 17.03
N GLU A 154 -24.09 3.34 18.03
CA GLU A 154 -23.18 4.31 18.66
C GLU A 154 -21.99 3.62 19.36
N LEU A 155 -22.24 2.60 20.19
CA LEU A 155 -21.19 1.81 20.84
C LEU A 155 -20.26 1.10 19.82
N ILE A 156 -20.80 0.69 18.66
CA ILE A 156 -19.99 0.15 17.55
C ILE A 156 -19.15 1.27 16.92
N LYS A 157 -19.69 2.48 16.64
CA LYS A 157 -18.91 3.63 16.12
C LYS A 157 -17.78 4.00 17.10
N ILE A 158 -18.06 4.07 18.41
CA ILE A 158 -17.06 4.34 19.46
C ILE A 158 -15.98 3.25 19.48
N LYS A 159 -16.33 1.96 19.48
CA LYS A 159 -15.32 0.87 19.51
C LYS A 159 -14.54 0.74 18.18
N LYS A 160 -15.16 1.01 17.03
CA LYS A 160 -14.48 1.10 15.71
C LYS A 160 -13.42 2.21 15.77
N ASN A 161 -13.78 3.39 16.29
CA ASN A 161 -12.87 4.54 16.41
C ASN A 161 -11.77 4.31 17.45
N GLN A 162 -12.07 3.76 18.63
CA GLN A 162 -11.06 3.39 19.64
C GLN A 162 -10.06 2.36 19.07
N LEU A 163 -10.53 1.31 18.39
CA LEU A 163 -9.65 0.33 17.76
C LEU A 163 -8.79 0.95 16.64
N ASN A 164 -9.38 1.83 15.82
CA ASN A 164 -8.64 2.55 14.77
C ASN A 164 -7.55 3.44 15.39
N ASN A 165 -7.86 4.20 16.44
CA ASN A 165 -6.89 5.04 17.15
C ASN A 165 -5.79 4.20 17.84
N HIS A 166 -6.09 3.00 18.35
CA HIS A 166 -5.12 2.06 18.93
C HIS A 166 -4.33 1.24 17.87
N MET A 167 -4.77 1.25 16.61
CA MET A 167 -3.99 0.76 15.47
C MET A 167 -3.10 1.87 14.90
N ASN A 168 -3.60 3.09 14.83
CA ASN A 168 -2.85 4.28 14.40
C ASN A 168 -1.94 4.85 15.51
N ALA A 169 -1.97 4.24 16.71
CA ALA A 169 -1.12 4.63 17.83
C ALA A 169 0.38 4.50 17.46
N PRO A 170 1.20 5.52 17.76
CA PRO A 170 2.62 5.56 17.39
C PRO A 170 3.45 4.29 17.66
N PRO A 171 3.31 3.53 18.77
CA PRO A 171 4.12 2.33 18.98
C PRO A 171 3.78 1.15 18.05
N PHE A 172 2.55 1.05 17.52
CA PHE A 172 2.17 -0.07 16.66
C PHE A 172 2.66 0.11 15.22
N ILE A 173 2.45 1.29 14.64
CA ILE A 173 2.99 1.65 13.32
C ILE A 173 4.52 1.45 13.34
N ARG A 174 5.21 2.03 14.33
CA ARG A 174 6.67 1.91 14.50
C ARG A 174 7.20 0.49 14.76
N LEU A 175 6.33 -0.50 15.05
CA LEU A 175 6.71 -1.92 15.06
C LEU A 175 6.56 -2.53 13.66
N MET A 176 5.45 -2.25 12.97
CA MET A 176 5.22 -2.69 11.60
C MET A 176 6.31 -2.15 10.65
N ASP A 177 6.66 -0.87 10.75
CA ASP A 177 7.72 -0.22 9.97
C ASP A 177 9.08 -0.90 10.17
N LYS A 178 9.40 -1.30 11.40
CA LYS A 178 10.65 -2.02 11.74
C LYS A 178 10.65 -3.44 11.18
N CYS A 179 9.52 -4.14 11.25
CA CYS A 179 9.39 -5.47 10.66
C CYS A 179 9.52 -5.41 9.14
N ALA A 180 8.85 -4.44 8.49
CA ALA A 180 8.97 -4.19 7.05
C ALA A 180 10.43 -3.85 6.67
N PHE A 181 11.07 -2.93 7.39
CA PHE A 181 12.47 -2.55 7.16
C PHE A 181 13.41 -3.76 7.26
N THR A 182 13.27 -4.55 8.33
CA THR A 182 14.13 -5.72 8.58
C THR A 182 13.91 -6.80 7.53
N LEU A 183 12.65 -7.09 7.17
CA LEU A 183 12.31 -8.05 6.14
C LEU A 183 12.80 -7.59 4.75
N GLY A 184 12.65 -6.31 4.42
CA GLY A 184 13.13 -5.74 3.16
C GLY A 184 14.64 -5.80 3.00
N LEU A 185 15.39 -5.59 4.09
CA LEU A 185 16.84 -5.76 4.11
C LEU A 185 17.25 -7.24 3.95
N ILE A 186 16.57 -8.16 4.65
CA ILE A 186 16.78 -9.61 4.48
C ILE A 186 16.49 -10.05 3.04
N VAL A 187 15.40 -9.56 2.44
CA VAL A 187 15.04 -9.85 1.04
C VAL A 187 16.09 -9.29 0.08
N LEU A 188 16.66 -8.11 0.33
CA LEU A 188 17.75 -7.57 -0.50
C LEU A 188 19.00 -8.46 -0.40
N CYS A 189 19.50 -8.75 0.80
CA CYS A 189 20.70 -9.57 0.99
C CYS A 189 20.51 -11.02 0.48
N ALA A 190 19.31 -11.59 0.60
CA ALA A 190 19.00 -12.89 0.02
C ALA A 190 18.93 -12.85 -1.52
N SER A 191 18.43 -11.76 -2.11
CA SER A 191 18.43 -11.55 -3.56
C SER A 191 19.85 -11.41 -4.11
N GLU A 192 20.71 -10.67 -3.42
CA GLU A 192 22.14 -10.53 -3.72
C GLU A 192 22.85 -11.89 -3.60
N PHE A 193 22.64 -12.63 -2.51
CA PHE A 193 23.23 -13.96 -2.33
C PHE A 193 22.82 -14.92 -3.45
N VAL A 194 21.55 -14.97 -3.84
CA VAL A 194 21.09 -15.80 -4.97
C VAL A 194 21.72 -15.34 -6.28
N LEU A 195 21.73 -14.04 -6.57
CA LEU A 195 22.32 -13.47 -7.79
C LEU A 195 23.82 -13.78 -7.93
N LEU A 196 24.59 -13.71 -6.82
CA LEU A 196 26.03 -13.94 -6.84
C LEU A 196 26.41 -15.43 -6.75
N ARG A 197 25.67 -16.23 -5.96
CA ARG A 197 26.03 -17.64 -5.70
C ARG A 197 25.37 -18.62 -6.66
N SER A 198 24.17 -18.30 -7.15
CA SER A 198 23.35 -19.16 -8.00
C SER A 198 22.44 -18.33 -8.95
N PRO A 199 23.00 -17.48 -9.83
CA PRO A 199 22.20 -16.67 -10.77
C PRO A 199 21.25 -17.51 -11.61
N GLU A 200 21.64 -18.74 -11.93
CA GLU A 200 20.85 -19.73 -12.67
C GLU A 200 19.55 -20.16 -11.94
N LYS A 201 19.40 -19.83 -10.66
CA LYS A 201 18.20 -20.09 -9.83
C LYS A 201 17.42 -18.83 -9.47
N LEU A 202 17.84 -17.64 -9.91
CA LEU A 202 17.18 -16.38 -9.54
C LEU A 202 15.69 -16.36 -9.92
N TYR A 203 15.30 -17.06 -10.98
CA TYR A 203 13.89 -17.19 -11.38
C TYR A 203 13.00 -17.88 -10.32
N LEU A 204 13.53 -18.84 -9.56
CA LEU A 204 12.83 -19.49 -8.45
C LEU A 204 12.67 -18.51 -7.27
N TRP A 205 13.73 -17.77 -6.95
CA TRP A 205 13.71 -16.75 -5.90
C TRP A 205 12.74 -15.61 -6.22
N TYR A 206 12.78 -15.09 -7.45
CA TYR A 206 11.78 -14.14 -7.96
C TYR A 206 10.35 -14.70 -7.83
N THR A 207 10.13 -15.97 -8.17
CA THR A 207 8.79 -16.59 -8.06
C THR A 207 8.33 -16.67 -6.60
N ALA A 208 9.23 -17.03 -5.67
CA ALA A 208 8.97 -17.07 -4.24
C ALA A 208 8.70 -15.69 -3.63
N LEU A 209 9.29 -14.61 -4.17
CA LEU A 209 8.98 -13.23 -3.75
C LEU A 209 7.69 -12.70 -4.39
N ILE A 210 7.52 -12.86 -5.70
CA ILE A 210 6.51 -12.11 -6.46
C ILE A 210 5.09 -12.58 -6.15
N ILE A 211 4.87 -13.87 -5.92
CA ILE A 211 3.54 -14.43 -5.60
C ILE A 211 2.99 -13.85 -4.27
N PRO A 212 3.66 -13.95 -3.12
CA PRO A 212 3.13 -13.40 -1.87
C PRO A 212 3.04 -11.87 -1.89
N LEU A 213 3.97 -11.16 -2.57
CA LEU A 213 3.89 -9.71 -2.72
C LEU A 213 2.68 -9.27 -3.57
N MET A 214 2.39 -10.00 -4.66
CA MET A 214 1.20 -9.77 -5.48
C MET A 214 -0.10 -10.01 -4.71
N VAL A 215 -0.17 -11.10 -3.94
CA VAL A 215 -1.34 -11.42 -3.09
C VAL A 215 -1.54 -10.38 -1.98
N PHE A 216 -0.46 -9.95 -1.32
CA PHE A 216 -0.53 -8.88 -0.32
C PHE A 216 -1.00 -7.55 -0.93
N ARG A 217 -0.40 -7.17 -2.08
CA ARG A 217 -0.75 -5.93 -2.80
C ARG A 217 -2.19 -5.96 -3.31
N PHE A 218 -2.71 -7.12 -3.72
CA PHE A 218 -4.12 -7.29 -4.07
C PHE A 218 -5.07 -6.86 -2.94
N PHE A 219 -4.90 -7.43 -1.74
CA PHE A 219 -5.75 -7.06 -0.60
C PHE A 219 -5.55 -5.61 -0.16
N MET A 220 -4.30 -5.11 -0.18
CA MET A 220 -3.98 -3.74 0.19
C MET A 220 -4.60 -2.72 -0.78
N TYR A 221 -4.54 -2.98 -2.10
CA TYR A 221 -5.04 -2.06 -3.13
C TYR A 221 -6.56 -2.09 -3.23
N HIS A 222 -7.22 -3.23 -3.04
CA HIS A 222 -8.69 -3.26 -2.94
C HIS A 222 -9.18 -2.46 -1.73
N LYS A 223 -8.54 -2.64 -0.56
CA LYS A 223 -8.88 -1.84 0.64
C LYS A 223 -8.63 -0.34 0.44
N ALA A 224 -7.65 0.04 -0.36
CA ALA A 224 -7.30 1.43 -0.65
C ALA A 224 -8.08 2.04 -1.85
N LYS A 225 -9.03 1.32 -2.47
CA LYS A 225 -9.68 1.68 -3.75
C LYS A 225 -8.70 1.87 -4.94
N TYR A 226 -7.48 1.33 -4.83
CA TYR A 226 -6.37 1.44 -5.80
C TYR A 226 -6.25 0.21 -6.71
N HIS A 227 -7.23 -0.70 -6.70
CA HIS A 227 -7.17 -1.97 -7.44
C HIS A 227 -6.99 -1.83 -8.95
N TYR A 228 -7.39 -0.72 -9.57
CA TYR A 228 -7.17 -0.47 -11.00
C TYR A 228 -5.70 -0.30 -11.39
N PHE A 229 -4.83 0.15 -10.49
CA PHE A 229 -3.38 0.15 -10.74
C PHE A 229 -2.85 -1.28 -11.01
N MET A 230 -3.50 -2.33 -10.49
CA MET A 230 -3.09 -3.72 -10.76
C MET A 230 -3.38 -4.20 -12.19
N LEU A 231 -4.04 -3.36 -13.00
CA LEU A 231 -4.17 -3.56 -14.45
C LEU A 231 -3.02 -2.91 -15.24
N ASP A 232 -2.07 -2.22 -14.58
CA ASP A 232 -0.94 -1.57 -15.25
C ASP A 232 -0.03 -2.55 -16.01
N PHE A 233 0.65 -2.04 -17.03
CA PHE A 233 1.56 -2.80 -17.88
C PHE A 233 2.66 -3.55 -17.10
N CYS A 234 3.07 -3.05 -15.93
CA CYS A 234 4.06 -3.73 -15.09
C CYS A 234 3.54 -5.05 -14.49
N TYR A 235 2.24 -5.19 -14.22
CA TYR A 235 1.62 -6.44 -13.77
C TYR A 235 1.49 -7.46 -14.91
N LEU A 236 1.14 -6.99 -16.11
CA LEU A 236 1.22 -7.80 -17.33
C LEU A 236 2.65 -8.32 -17.57
N CYS A 237 3.68 -7.51 -17.32
CA CYS A 237 5.07 -7.97 -17.38
C CYS A 237 5.39 -9.09 -16.38
N GLN A 238 4.85 -9.04 -15.15
CA GLN A 238 5.05 -10.14 -14.18
C GLN A 238 4.38 -11.43 -14.67
N PHE A 239 3.15 -11.32 -15.17
CA PHE A 239 2.39 -12.45 -15.71
C PHE A 239 3.10 -13.08 -16.90
N LEU A 240 3.57 -12.28 -17.86
CA LEU A 240 4.30 -12.75 -19.03
C LEU A 240 5.64 -13.40 -18.66
N LEU A 241 6.35 -12.88 -17.65
CA LEU A 241 7.56 -13.52 -17.14
C LEU A 241 7.26 -14.85 -16.44
N LEU A 242 6.26 -14.92 -15.56
CA LEU A 242 5.86 -16.18 -14.91
C LEU A 242 5.36 -17.21 -15.93
N PHE A 243 4.62 -16.77 -16.94
CA PHE A 243 4.18 -17.61 -18.05
C PHE A 243 5.36 -18.10 -18.91
N TYR A 244 6.34 -17.24 -19.18
CA TYR A 244 7.60 -17.65 -19.81
C TYR A 244 8.43 -18.58 -18.92
N LEU A 245 8.38 -18.48 -17.60
CA LEU A 245 9.12 -19.41 -16.72
C LEU A 245 8.45 -20.80 -16.66
N PHE A 246 7.12 -20.86 -16.58
CA PHE A 246 6.41 -22.11 -16.26
C PHE A 246 5.32 -22.54 -17.25
N GLY A 247 4.62 -21.61 -17.92
CA GLY A 247 3.42 -21.93 -18.71
C GLY A 247 3.64 -22.25 -20.19
N HIS A 248 4.53 -21.52 -20.87
CA HIS A 248 4.62 -21.52 -22.34
C HIS A 248 4.86 -22.89 -22.98
N LYS A 249 5.74 -23.75 -22.41
CA LYS A 249 6.03 -25.08 -22.97
C LYS A 249 4.77 -25.94 -23.08
N TYR A 250 3.81 -25.78 -22.17
CA TYR A 250 2.58 -26.56 -22.13
C TYR A 250 1.49 -26.04 -23.09
N ILE A 251 1.52 -24.75 -23.47
CA ILE A 251 0.49 -24.14 -24.34
C ILE A 251 0.98 -23.95 -25.78
N PHE A 252 2.25 -23.56 -25.97
CA PHE A 252 2.83 -23.21 -27.27
C PHE A 252 3.96 -24.15 -27.73
N GLY A 253 4.24 -25.20 -26.96
CA GLY A 253 5.35 -26.12 -27.23
C GLY A 253 6.73 -25.48 -27.07
N THR A 254 7.77 -26.22 -27.45
CA THR A 254 9.17 -25.76 -27.32
C THR A 254 9.56 -24.72 -28.37
N SER A 255 9.06 -24.84 -29.61
CA SER A 255 9.51 -24.03 -30.76
C SER A 255 9.27 -22.52 -30.65
N VAL A 256 8.26 -22.10 -29.86
CA VAL A 256 7.93 -20.67 -29.68
C VAL A 256 8.80 -20.00 -28.59
N THR A 257 9.47 -20.80 -27.76
CA THR A 257 10.19 -20.35 -26.56
C THR A 257 11.19 -19.20 -26.80
N PRO A 258 12.08 -19.24 -27.82
CA PRO A 258 13.07 -18.17 -28.04
C PRO A 258 12.41 -16.84 -28.42
N SER A 259 11.33 -16.89 -29.21
CA SER A 259 10.56 -15.68 -29.58
C SER A 259 9.86 -15.06 -28.36
N LEU A 260 9.33 -15.89 -27.46
CA LEU A 260 8.71 -15.42 -26.23
C LEU A 260 9.75 -14.85 -25.25
N PHE A 261 10.95 -15.44 -25.13
CA PHE A 261 12.03 -14.85 -24.34
C PHE A 261 12.42 -13.48 -24.86
N LYS A 262 12.67 -13.34 -26.18
CA LYS A 262 13.02 -12.06 -26.81
C LYS A 262 11.98 -10.97 -26.51
N LEU A 263 10.69 -11.32 -26.53
CA LEU A 263 9.59 -10.42 -26.15
C LEU A 263 9.61 -10.06 -24.66
N VAL A 264 9.72 -11.04 -23.75
CA VAL A 264 9.75 -10.78 -22.29
C VAL A 264 11.01 -9.99 -21.90
N PHE A 265 12.16 -10.29 -22.50
CA PHE A 265 13.40 -9.51 -22.36
C PHE A 265 13.18 -8.05 -22.79
N ALA A 266 12.52 -7.83 -23.93
CA ALA A 266 12.24 -6.49 -24.45
C ALA A 266 11.33 -5.68 -23.53
N LEU A 267 10.25 -6.28 -23.02
CA LEU A 267 9.34 -5.60 -22.10
C LEU A 267 9.99 -5.31 -20.73
N THR A 268 10.73 -6.29 -20.19
CA THR A 268 11.34 -6.18 -18.86
C THR A 268 12.50 -5.18 -18.82
N ASN A 269 13.37 -5.16 -19.85
CA ASN A 269 14.52 -4.24 -19.91
C ASN A 269 14.21 -2.89 -20.58
N GLY A 270 13.14 -2.81 -21.38
CA GLY A 270 12.64 -1.57 -21.95
C GLY A 270 11.65 -0.86 -21.00
N PRO A 271 10.34 -0.83 -21.32
CA PRO A 271 9.37 0.03 -20.64
C PRO A 271 9.16 -0.28 -19.16
N LEU A 272 9.47 -1.49 -18.68
CA LEU A 272 9.40 -1.84 -17.25
C LEU A 272 10.59 -1.25 -16.46
N ALA A 273 11.83 -1.61 -16.83
CA ALA A 273 13.04 -1.18 -16.14
C ALA A 273 13.17 0.36 -16.15
N TRP A 274 13.05 0.99 -17.32
CA TRP A 274 13.08 2.46 -17.45
C TRP A 274 11.97 3.15 -16.65
N GLY A 275 10.88 2.44 -16.34
CA GLY A 275 9.78 2.93 -15.52
C GLY A 275 10.23 3.27 -14.08
N THR A 276 11.28 2.61 -13.58
CA THR A 276 11.87 2.95 -12.27
C THR A 276 12.39 4.40 -12.23
N ILE A 277 12.94 4.90 -13.33
CA ILE A 277 13.48 6.25 -13.45
C ILE A 277 12.33 7.26 -13.58
N ILE A 278 11.39 7.01 -14.50
CA ILE A 278 10.31 7.97 -14.80
C ILE A 278 9.31 8.09 -13.65
N TRP A 279 8.85 6.97 -13.09
CA TRP A 279 7.93 6.96 -11.95
C TRP A 279 8.66 7.17 -10.61
N ARG A 280 9.98 7.36 -10.65
CA ARG A 280 10.87 7.61 -9.50
C ARG A 280 10.70 6.58 -8.37
N ASN A 281 10.64 5.31 -8.76
CA ASN A 281 10.56 4.20 -7.80
C ASN A 281 11.72 4.33 -6.80
N SER A 282 11.40 4.17 -5.52
CA SER A 282 12.26 4.56 -4.40
C SER A 282 12.48 3.36 -3.48
N LEU A 283 13.73 2.97 -3.24
CA LEU A 283 14.07 1.84 -2.38
C LEU A 283 13.92 2.22 -0.90
N VAL A 284 12.72 2.01 -0.36
CA VAL A 284 12.33 2.44 1.00
C VAL A 284 11.86 1.22 1.80
N PHE A 285 12.78 0.57 2.51
CA PHE A 285 12.51 -0.72 3.17
C PHE A 285 11.33 -0.73 4.17
N HIS A 286 11.02 0.39 4.85
CA HIS A 286 9.90 0.44 5.79
C HIS A 286 8.53 0.59 5.11
N ASP A 287 8.50 1.03 3.85
CA ASP A 287 7.28 1.19 3.06
C ASP A 287 7.13 -0.01 2.12
N VAL A 288 6.25 -0.93 2.50
CA VAL A 288 6.02 -2.19 1.76
C VAL A 288 5.48 -1.92 0.35
N ASP A 289 4.76 -0.81 0.12
CA ASP A 289 4.25 -0.48 -1.21
C ASP A 289 5.36 0.03 -2.13
N LYS A 290 6.21 0.93 -1.64
CA LYS A 290 7.40 1.39 -2.38
C LYS A 290 8.36 0.23 -2.66
N LEU A 291 8.66 -0.59 -1.65
CA LEU A 291 9.53 -1.76 -1.79
C LEU A 291 8.98 -2.75 -2.82
N THR A 292 7.68 -3.07 -2.76
CA THR A 292 7.03 -3.94 -3.75
C THR A 292 7.06 -3.32 -5.15
N SER A 293 6.90 -2.00 -5.28
CA SER A 293 7.01 -1.28 -6.56
C SER A 293 8.42 -1.34 -7.15
N VAL A 294 9.47 -1.33 -6.31
CA VAL A 294 10.84 -1.59 -6.76
C VAL A 294 10.99 -3.04 -7.21
N VAL A 295 10.55 -4.03 -6.42
CA VAL A 295 10.63 -5.47 -6.77
C VAL A 295 9.94 -5.76 -8.11
N LEU A 296 8.72 -5.24 -8.32
CA LEU A 296 7.95 -5.39 -9.56
C LEU A 296 8.69 -4.89 -10.80
N HIS A 297 9.49 -3.83 -10.70
CA HIS A 297 10.19 -3.25 -11.84
C HIS A 297 11.65 -3.69 -11.97
N LEU A 298 12.31 -4.05 -10.87
CA LEU A 298 13.73 -4.36 -10.81
C LEU A 298 14.02 -5.87 -10.92
N CYS A 299 13.22 -6.74 -10.31
CA CYS A 299 13.52 -8.17 -10.35
C CYS A 299 13.34 -8.80 -11.75
N PRO A 300 12.27 -8.50 -12.54
CA PRO A 300 12.13 -9.06 -13.88
C PRO A 300 13.30 -8.83 -14.85
N PRO A 301 13.89 -7.62 -14.99
CA PRO A 301 15.07 -7.43 -15.85
C PRO A 301 16.32 -8.16 -15.31
N ILE A 302 16.51 -8.28 -13.98
CA ILE A 302 17.62 -9.07 -13.43
C ILE A 302 17.39 -10.58 -13.69
N VAL A 303 16.15 -11.07 -13.66
CA VAL A 303 15.81 -12.45 -14.03
C VAL A 303 16.10 -12.71 -15.51
N THR A 304 15.70 -11.82 -16.43
CA THR A 304 15.99 -11.98 -17.86
C THR A 304 17.48 -11.79 -18.20
N TYR A 305 18.23 -10.98 -17.43
CA TYR A 305 19.69 -10.94 -17.44
C TYR A 305 20.30 -12.29 -17.03
N CYS A 306 19.86 -12.90 -15.92
CA CYS A 306 20.40 -14.19 -15.48
C CYS A 306 20.11 -15.31 -16.47
N LEU A 307 18.90 -15.36 -17.03
CA LEU A 307 18.53 -16.30 -18.11
C LEU A 307 19.38 -16.10 -19.38
N ARG A 308 19.72 -14.85 -19.71
CA ARG A 308 20.52 -14.48 -20.89
C ARG A 308 22.01 -14.82 -20.77
N TRP A 309 22.59 -14.66 -19.58
CA TRP A 309 24.04 -14.70 -19.37
C TRP A 309 24.52 -15.90 -18.53
N TYR A 310 23.66 -16.48 -17.69
CA TYR A 310 23.97 -17.62 -16.82
C TYR A 310 22.95 -18.78 -16.95
N PRO A 311 22.68 -19.30 -18.16
CA PRO A 311 21.75 -20.40 -18.35
C PRO A 311 22.32 -21.73 -17.81
N ASN A 312 21.59 -22.35 -16.89
CA ASN A 312 21.73 -23.78 -16.56
C ASN A 312 21.31 -24.66 -17.77
N SER A 313 21.64 -25.96 -17.77
CA SER A 313 21.30 -26.89 -18.87
C SER A 313 19.80 -26.98 -19.19
N PHE A 314 18.90 -26.72 -18.24
CA PHE A 314 17.44 -26.81 -18.43
C PHE A 314 16.73 -25.51 -18.89
N PRO A 315 17.28 -24.30 -18.60
CA PRO A 315 16.97 -23.07 -19.34
C PRO A 315 17.88 -22.76 -20.55
N PHE A 316 18.90 -23.57 -20.86
CA PHE A 316 19.81 -23.37 -22.01
C PHE A 316 19.04 -23.29 -23.34
N GLU A 317 18.04 -24.16 -23.52
CA GLU A 317 17.09 -24.14 -24.63
C GLU A 317 16.08 -22.98 -24.56
N GLN A 318 15.90 -22.36 -23.39
CA GLN A 318 14.79 -21.42 -23.16
C GLN A 318 15.11 -19.97 -23.50
N ALA A 319 16.34 -19.49 -23.31
CA ALA A 319 16.65 -18.09 -23.60
C ALA A 319 16.63 -17.84 -25.13
N CYS A 320 17.49 -18.52 -25.88
CA CYS A 320 17.63 -18.32 -27.32
C CYS A 320 17.67 -19.63 -28.12
N GLY A 321 17.29 -20.77 -27.52
CA GLY A 321 17.29 -22.07 -28.22
C GLY A 321 18.66 -22.58 -28.66
N GLY A 322 19.75 -22.05 -28.09
CA GLY A 322 21.12 -22.29 -28.57
C GLY A 322 21.58 -21.37 -29.71
N GLU A 323 20.70 -20.53 -30.26
CA GLU A 323 21.06 -19.54 -31.29
C GLU A 323 21.67 -18.25 -30.70
N ALA A 324 22.22 -17.41 -31.58
CA ALA A 324 22.69 -16.08 -31.21
C ALA A 324 21.54 -15.19 -30.68
N CYS A 325 21.67 -14.73 -29.44
CA CYS A 325 20.71 -13.84 -28.79
C CYS A 325 20.78 -12.40 -29.34
N THR A 326 20.28 -12.18 -30.57
CA THR A 326 20.09 -10.87 -31.18
C THR A 326 18.60 -10.46 -31.19
N LEU A 327 18.32 -9.18 -31.41
CA LEU A 327 16.96 -8.65 -31.61
C LEU A 327 16.87 -7.92 -32.94
N ASP A 328 16.09 -8.46 -33.88
CA ASP A 328 15.76 -7.79 -35.14
C ASP A 328 14.83 -6.60 -34.90
N PHE A 329 14.69 -5.68 -35.86
CA PHE A 329 13.73 -4.56 -35.77
C PHE A 329 12.30 -5.01 -35.41
N LYS A 330 11.85 -6.14 -35.98
CA LYS A 330 10.54 -6.74 -35.68
C LYS A 330 10.42 -7.22 -34.22
N GLN A 331 11.49 -7.78 -33.65
CA GLN A 331 11.54 -8.28 -32.27
C GLN A 331 11.77 -7.15 -31.25
N THR A 332 12.49 -6.10 -31.65
CA THR A 332 12.80 -4.92 -30.84
C THR A 332 11.60 -3.98 -30.71
N ILE A 333 10.97 -3.63 -31.83
CA ILE A 333 9.92 -2.61 -31.89
C ILE A 333 8.55 -3.25 -32.13
N VAL A 334 8.36 -3.93 -33.26
CA VAL A 334 7.02 -4.27 -33.77
C VAL A 334 6.24 -5.20 -32.82
N ILE A 335 6.84 -6.32 -32.38
CA ILE A 335 6.15 -7.29 -31.52
C ILE A 335 5.89 -6.71 -30.10
N PRO A 336 6.87 -6.07 -29.43
CA PRO A 336 6.62 -5.37 -28.16
C PRO A 336 5.55 -4.27 -28.24
N VAL A 337 5.58 -3.44 -29.29
CA VAL A 337 4.59 -2.36 -29.48
C VAL A 337 3.19 -2.92 -29.77
N LEU A 338 3.05 -3.99 -30.56
CA LEU A 338 1.76 -4.63 -30.78
C LEU A 338 1.15 -5.16 -29.48
N LEU A 339 1.95 -5.77 -28.60
CA LEU A 339 1.48 -6.25 -27.30
C LEU A 339 1.19 -5.09 -26.32
N TYR A 340 1.96 -4.01 -26.38
CA TYR A 340 1.65 -2.79 -25.63
C TYR A 340 0.34 -2.14 -26.10
N VAL A 341 0.12 -2.01 -27.42
CA VAL A 341 -1.13 -1.50 -28.01
C VAL A 341 -2.32 -2.37 -27.61
N PHE A 342 -2.17 -3.70 -27.65
CA PHE A 342 -3.18 -4.66 -27.18
C PHE A 342 -3.54 -4.40 -25.71
N TRP A 343 -2.56 -4.33 -24.81
CA TRP A 343 -2.79 -4.00 -23.41
C TRP A 343 -3.47 -2.63 -23.23
N GLN A 344 -2.95 -1.60 -23.89
CA GLN A 344 -3.41 -0.21 -23.79
C GLN A 344 -4.88 -0.08 -24.24
N PHE A 345 -5.29 -0.83 -25.27
CA PHE A 345 -6.65 -0.92 -25.77
C PHE A 345 -7.60 -1.58 -24.77
N PHE A 346 -7.22 -2.74 -24.21
CA PHE A 346 -8.04 -3.42 -23.18
C PHE A 346 -8.12 -2.63 -21.87
N TYR A 347 -7.05 -1.95 -21.46
CA TYR A 347 -7.04 -1.05 -20.30
C TYR A 347 -8.02 0.12 -20.52
N TYR A 348 -7.93 0.79 -21.68
CA TYR A 348 -8.82 1.89 -22.05
C TYR A 348 -10.30 1.44 -22.08
N ILE A 349 -10.60 0.29 -22.70
CA ILE A 349 -11.97 -0.25 -22.69
C ILE A 349 -12.45 -0.54 -21.26
N LYS A 350 -11.60 -1.10 -20.39
CA LYS A 350 -12.02 -1.42 -19.03
C LYS A 350 -12.32 -0.17 -18.20
N THR A 351 -11.49 0.85 -18.30
CA THR A 351 -11.58 2.07 -17.48
C THR A 351 -12.53 3.11 -18.07
N GLU A 352 -12.32 3.50 -19.32
CA GLU A 352 -13.02 4.65 -19.94
C GLU A 352 -14.30 4.28 -20.71
N VAL A 353 -14.61 2.97 -20.86
CA VAL A 353 -15.83 2.51 -21.55
C VAL A 353 -16.73 1.65 -20.65
N ILE A 354 -16.20 0.59 -20.03
CA ILE A 354 -16.99 -0.34 -19.20
C ILE A 354 -17.24 0.26 -17.81
N ASP A 355 -16.18 0.66 -17.11
CA ASP A 355 -16.27 1.10 -15.71
C ASP A 355 -16.49 2.62 -15.55
N LEU A 356 -16.64 3.37 -16.65
CA LEU A 356 -16.71 4.84 -16.65
C LEU A 356 -17.65 5.38 -15.56
N LYS A 357 -18.91 4.92 -15.53
CA LYS A 357 -19.91 5.35 -14.54
C LYS A 357 -19.51 5.03 -13.09
N LYS A 358 -18.88 3.88 -12.85
CA LYS A 358 -18.38 3.49 -11.52
C LYS A 358 -17.25 4.41 -11.07
N LEU A 359 -16.36 4.76 -12.00
CA LEU A 359 -15.27 5.69 -11.77
C LEU A 359 -15.79 7.13 -11.57
N GLU A 360 -16.77 7.59 -12.36
CA GLU A 360 -17.39 8.92 -12.20
C GLU A 360 -18.08 9.07 -10.84
N ASN A 361 -18.78 8.03 -10.39
CA ASN A 361 -19.46 8.00 -9.09
C ASN A 361 -18.46 7.97 -7.91
N ASP A 362 -17.45 7.08 -7.96
CA ASP A 362 -16.43 6.97 -6.89
C ASP A 362 -15.09 7.62 -7.29
N LYS A 363 -14.89 8.84 -6.77
CA LYS A 363 -13.70 9.67 -7.03
C LYS A 363 -12.45 9.20 -6.29
N ASP A 364 -12.59 8.37 -5.26
CA ASP A 364 -11.44 7.78 -4.56
C ASP A 364 -10.82 6.63 -5.37
N ILE A 365 -11.57 6.01 -6.29
CA ILE A 365 -11.03 4.98 -7.16
C ILE A 365 -10.00 5.60 -8.09
N MET A 366 -8.73 5.34 -7.77
CA MET A 366 -7.58 5.80 -8.52
C MET A 366 -7.28 4.81 -9.65
N THR A 367 -7.31 5.30 -10.88
CA THR A 367 -6.61 4.71 -12.02
C THR A 367 -5.29 5.44 -12.23
N SER A 368 -4.32 4.81 -12.89
CA SER A 368 -3.02 5.42 -13.23
C SER A 368 -3.18 6.69 -14.05
N LEU A 369 -4.21 6.70 -14.90
CA LEU A 369 -4.64 7.82 -15.73
C LEU A 369 -5.15 9.01 -14.90
N ARG A 370 -5.97 8.74 -13.88
CA ARG A 370 -6.42 9.74 -12.87
C ARG A 370 -5.26 10.26 -12.05
N TRP A 371 -4.32 9.40 -11.67
CA TRP A 371 -3.12 9.80 -10.93
C TRP A 371 -2.24 10.77 -11.74
N MET A 372 -1.96 10.44 -13.00
CA MET A 372 -1.12 11.26 -13.91
C MET A 372 -1.79 12.51 -14.48
N SER A 373 -3.10 12.71 -14.26
CA SER A 373 -3.85 13.90 -14.67
C SER A 373 -4.21 14.81 -13.48
N VAL A 374 -4.58 14.24 -12.33
CA VAL A 374 -5.05 14.97 -11.13
C VAL A 374 -3.96 15.06 -10.05
N LYS A 375 -3.44 13.92 -9.57
CA LYS A 375 -2.53 13.88 -8.41
C LYS A 375 -1.12 14.37 -8.75
N GLN A 376 -0.57 13.96 -9.90
CA GLN A 376 0.73 14.35 -10.40
C GLN A 376 0.66 14.64 -11.91
N PRO A 377 0.15 15.82 -12.32
CA PRO A 377 -0.10 16.11 -13.73
C PRO A 377 1.22 16.17 -14.52
N HIS A 378 1.34 15.35 -15.57
CA HIS A 378 2.57 15.25 -16.37
C HIS A 378 3.02 16.61 -16.94
N PRO A 379 4.33 16.96 -16.97
CA PRO A 379 4.78 18.28 -17.43
C PRO A 379 4.32 18.67 -18.84
N LEU A 380 4.25 17.71 -19.77
CA LEU A 380 3.73 17.96 -21.12
C LEU A 380 2.23 18.32 -21.10
N TYR A 381 1.42 17.67 -20.26
CA TYR A 381 0.01 17.99 -20.10
C TYR A 381 -0.19 19.41 -19.52
N LYS A 382 0.61 19.79 -18.51
CA LYS A 382 0.67 21.17 -18.00
C LYS A 382 1.08 22.18 -19.09
N LEU A 383 1.95 21.81 -20.02
CA LEU A 383 2.33 22.64 -21.15
C LEU A 383 1.19 22.78 -22.16
N CYS A 384 0.51 21.69 -22.55
CA CYS A 384 -0.67 21.73 -23.41
C CYS A 384 -1.77 22.65 -22.85
N LEU A 385 -2.08 22.52 -21.55
CA LEU A 385 -2.99 23.42 -20.82
C LEU A 385 -2.56 24.89 -20.94
N ARG A 386 -1.27 25.19 -20.71
CA ARG A 386 -0.72 26.56 -20.80
C ARG A 386 -0.81 27.16 -22.21
N HIS A 387 -0.76 26.32 -23.25
CA HIS A 387 -0.95 26.73 -24.64
C HIS A 387 -2.43 26.70 -25.09
N GLY A 388 -3.38 26.50 -24.18
CA GLY A 388 -4.83 26.52 -24.49
C GLY A 388 -5.33 25.30 -25.26
N ILE A 389 -4.53 24.24 -25.38
CA ILE A 389 -4.85 23.03 -26.15
C ILE A 389 -5.85 22.19 -25.33
N LYS A 390 -7.14 22.31 -25.65
CA LYS A 390 -8.24 21.52 -25.07
C LYS A 390 -8.31 20.10 -25.66
N LEU A 391 -7.21 19.36 -25.60
CA LEU A 391 -7.20 17.92 -25.84
C LEU A 391 -7.53 17.17 -24.54
N ASP A 392 -8.11 16.00 -24.69
CA ASP A 392 -8.39 15.08 -23.58
C ASP A 392 -7.08 14.70 -22.86
N PRO A 393 -6.99 14.85 -21.52
CA PRO A 393 -5.83 14.39 -20.74
C PRO A 393 -5.50 12.92 -20.97
N VAL A 394 -6.51 12.08 -21.20
CA VAL A 394 -6.37 10.65 -21.49
C VAL A 394 -5.53 10.42 -22.74
N ILE A 395 -5.90 11.08 -23.84
CA ILE A 395 -5.23 10.93 -25.14
C ILE A 395 -3.77 11.42 -25.07
N ILE A 396 -3.53 12.54 -24.37
CA ILE A 396 -2.16 13.06 -24.15
C ILE A 396 -1.32 12.05 -23.37
N LEU A 397 -1.86 11.48 -22.28
CA LEU A 397 -1.12 10.53 -21.44
C LEU A 397 -0.85 9.21 -22.17
N MET A 398 -1.84 8.65 -22.89
CA MET A 398 -1.64 7.45 -23.72
C MET A 398 -0.59 7.68 -24.82
N ALA A 399 -0.60 8.85 -25.48
CA ALA A 399 0.41 9.19 -26.50
C ALA A 399 1.82 9.33 -25.90
N VAL A 400 1.94 9.96 -24.72
CA VAL A 400 3.22 10.07 -23.99
C VAL A 400 3.73 8.69 -23.57
N GLN A 401 2.88 7.82 -23.02
CA GLN A 401 3.25 6.46 -22.62
C GLN A 401 3.63 5.59 -23.83
N MET A 402 2.98 5.76 -24.97
CA MET A 402 3.35 5.09 -26.23
C MET A 402 4.72 5.54 -26.73
N ALA A 403 4.96 6.86 -26.81
CA ALA A 403 6.24 7.42 -27.25
C ALA A 403 7.40 7.02 -26.32
N TYR A 404 7.15 7.04 -25.00
CA TYR A 404 8.04 6.50 -23.98
C TYR A 404 8.37 5.02 -24.25
N THR A 405 7.36 4.17 -24.42
CA THR A 405 7.55 2.73 -24.67
C THR A 405 8.44 2.52 -25.89
N VAL A 406 8.13 3.15 -27.03
CA VAL A 406 8.95 3.06 -28.25
C VAL A 406 10.40 3.51 -27.99
N LEU A 407 10.61 4.62 -27.30
CA LEU A 407 11.95 5.15 -27.00
C LEU A 407 12.81 4.19 -26.17
N THR A 408 12.24 3.54 -25.14
CA THR A 408 13.00 2.60 -24.30
C THR A 408 13.47 1.36 -25.05
N LEU A 409 12.64 0.85 -25.99
CA LEU A 409 12.92 -0.35 -26.77
C LEU A 409 14.16 -0.18 -27.68
N ILE A 410 14.49 1.04 -28.11
CA ILE A 410 15.65 1.34 -28.96
C ILE A 410 16.97 0.88 -28.32
N THR A 411 17.06 0.84 -26.99
CA THR A 411 18.28 0.42 -26.27
C THR A 411 18.52 -1.09 -26.29
N LEU A 412 17.49 -1.90 -26.51
CA LEU A 412 17.53 -3.36 -26.29
C LEU A 412 18.53 -4.15 -27.14
N PRO A 413 18.77 -3.85 -28.44
CA PRO A 413 19.73 -4.61 -29.24
C PRO A 413 21.15 -4.53 -28.68
N LEU A 414 21.51 -3.43 -28.01
CA LEU A 414 22.79 -3.25 -27.33
C LEU A 414 22.84 -4.06 -26.03
N LEU A 415 21.76 -4.06 -25.25
CA LEU A 415 21.66 -4.78 -23.96
C LEU A 415 21.64 -6.32 -24.13
N ILE A 416 20.96 -6.84 -25.16
CA ILE A 416 20.94 -8.30 -25.39
C ILE A 416 22.27 -8.83 -25.96
N SER A 417 23.02 -7.97 -26.65
CA SER A 417 24.28 -8.35 -27.33
C SER A 417 25.52 -8.20 -26.44
N SER A 418 25.53 -7.26 -25.50
CA SER A 418 26.70 -6.98 -24.65
C SER A 418 26.42 -7.14 -23.16
N PHE A 419 27.11 -8.12 -22.55
CA PHE A 419 27.09 -8.38 -21.11
C PHE A 419 27.38 -7.12 -20.29
N TRP A 420 28.40 -6.36 -20.68
CA TRP A 420 28.82 -5.16 -19.96
C TRP A 420 27.79 -4.03 -20.06
N LEU A 421 27.20 -3.79 -21.23
CA LEU A 421 26.16 -2.75 -21.38
C LEU A 421 24.91 -3.11 -20.56
N HIS A 422 24.52 -4.38 -20.55
CA HIS A 422 23.40 -4.84 -19.73
C HIS A 422 23.73 -4.72 -18.23
N THR A 423 24.94 -5.08 -17.82
CA THR A 423 25.39 -4.98 -16.42
C THR A 423 25.40 -3.52 -15.94
N PHE A 424 25.98 -2.60 -16.72
CA PHE A 424 25.99 -1.17 -16.39
C PHE A 424 24.59 -0.54 -16.39
N PHE A 425 23.69 -0.99 -17.28
CA PHE A 425 22.29 -0.56 -17.26
C PHE A 425 21.60 -0.95 -15.95
N LEU A 426 21.69 -2.21 -15.52
CA LEU A 426 21.07 -2.66 -14.27
C LEU A 426 21.68 -2.00 -13.02
N ILE A 427 23.00 -1.77 -13.01
CA ILE A 427 23.68 -1.00 -11.95
C ILE A 427 23.16 0.45 -11.93
N GLY A 428 23.03 1.11 -13.09
CA GLY A 428 22.47 2.46 -13.18
C GLY A 428 21.03 2.56 -12.68
N ILE A 429 20.18 1.59 -13.05
CA ILE A 429 18.80 1.47 -12.55
C ILE A 429 18.79 1.29 -11.01
N PHE A 430 19.64 0.41 -10.48
CA PHE A 430 19.74 0.18 -9.03
C PHE A 430 20.21 1.43 -8.27
N ILE A 431 21.18 2.17 -8.80
CA ILE A 431 21.64 3.45 -8.26
C ILE A 431 20.50 4.48 -8.28
N CYS A 432 19.72 4.58 -9.36
CA CYS A 432 18.57 5.49 -9.45
C CYS A 432 17.49 5.21 -8.39
N VAL A 433 17.08 3.95 -8.19
CA VAL A 433 16.07 3.63 -7.16
C VAL A 433 16.61 3.78 -5.74
N SER A 434 17.91 3.53 -5.53
CA SER A 434 18.59 3.74 -4.25
C SER A 434 18.73 5.23 -3.92
N TRP A 435 19.06 6.07 -4.90
CA TRP A 435 19.12 7.53 -4.72
C TRP A 435 17.75 8.14 -4.46
N ASN A 436 16.71 7.74 -5.20
CA ASN A 436 15.33 8.15 -4.89
C ASN A 436 14.91 7.69 -3.48
N GLY A 437 15.31 6.49 -3.05
CA GLY A 437 15.13 6.00 -1.67
C GLY A 437 15.85 6.86 -0.64
N ALA A 438 17.11 7.24 -0.90
CA ALA A 438 17.89 8.13 -0.03
C ALA A 438 17.23 9.51 0.11
N SER A 439 16.81 10.15 -0.98
CA SER A 439 16.04 11.41 -0.93
C SER A 439 14.73 11.28 -0.15
N TYR A 440 14.05 10.13 -0.22
CA TYR A 440 12.86 9.91 0.61
C TYR A 440 13.19 9.89 2.12
N TYR A 441 14.31 9.27 2.52
CA TYR A 441 14.76 9.23 3.91
C TYR A 441 15.37 10.56 4.41
N PHE A 442 16.14 11.27 3.57
CA PHE A 442 16.90 12.46 3.99
C PHE A 442 16.17 13.77 3.72
N ASP A 443 15.39 13.90 2.65
CA ASP A 443 14.66 15.13 2.33
C ASP A 443 13.25 15.06 2.94
N TYR A 444 12.43 14.10 2.49
CA TYR A 444 11.00 14.06 2.85
C TYR A 444 10.73 13.63 4.30
N PHE A 445 11.38 12.55 4.76
CA PHE A 445 11.17 12.05 6.12
C PHE A 445 11.76 13.00 7.17
N SER A 446 12.91 13.65 6.90
CA SER A 446 13.49 14.64 7.82
C SER A 446 12.65 15.91 7.91
N GLU A 447 12.09 16.40 6.80
CA GLU A 447 11.21 17.58 6.80
C GLU A 447 9.88 17.26 7.52
N SER A 448 9.31 16.08 7.29
CA SER A 448 8.10 15.61 7.99
C SER A 448 8.33 15.43 9.49
N TYR A 449 9.49 14.87 9.89
CA TYR A 449 9.88 14.76 11.29
C TYR A 449 10.11 16.14 11.93
N SER A 450 10.77 17.06 11.23
CA SER A 450 11.02 18.43 11.71
C SER A 450 9.72 19.22 11.86
N LYS A 451 8.78 19.12 10.92
CA LYS A 451 7.44 19.73 11.01
C LYS A 451 6.66 19.19 12.22
N ARG A 452 6.69 17.87 12.46
CA ARG A 452 6.10 17.25 13.65
C ARG A 452 6.76 17.73 14.94
N LEU A 453 8.10 17.75 14.99
CA LEU A 453 8.85 18.25 16.14
C LEU A 453 8.54 19.72 16.44
N HIS A 454 8.39 20.57 15.41
CA HIS A 454 7.95 21.95 15.58
C HIS A 454 6.50 22.06 16.06
N SER A 455 5.56 21.27 15.55
CA SER A 455 4.17 21.27 16.05
C SER A 455 4.05 20.74 17.48
N ASP A 456 4.87 19.76 17.84
CA ASP A 456 4.91 19.19 19.19
C ASP A 456 5.57 20.17 20.16
N ILE A 457 6.67 20.84 19.77
CA ILE A 457 7.28 21.95 20.53
C ILE A 457 6.32 23.13 20.69
N GLN A 458 5.49 23.44 19.68
CA GLN A 458 4.47 24.49 19.77
C GLN A 458 3.33 24.12 20.72
N LYS A 459 2.83 22.88 20.69
CA LYS A 459 1.87 22.36 21.69
C LYS A 459 2.45 22.42 23.10
N ASP A 460 3.65 21.87 23.28
CA ASP A 460 4.43 21.96 24.50
C ASP A 460 4.57 23.42 24.97
N SER A 461 4.77 24.39 24.07
CA SER A 461 4.94 25.81 24.44
C SER A 461 3.67 26.45 25.00
N HIS A 462 2.49 25.89 24.69
CA HIS A 462 1.23 26.26 25.34
C HIS A 462 1.04 25.61 26.72
N ASP A 463 1.66 24.44 26.97
CA ASP A 463 1.62 23.72 28.26
C ASP A 463 2.80 24.07 29.20
N LYS A 464 3.82 24.80 28.72
CA LYS A 464 5.10 25.05 29.40
C LYS A 464 5.07 26.10 30.52
N ASN A 465 4.02 26.07 31.34
CA ASN A 465 3.94 26.78 32.62
C ASN A 465 4.14 25.85 33.84
N SER A 466 4.98 24.79 33.76
CA SER A 466 5.74 24.22 34.91
C SER A 466 6.63 23.00 34.58
N LEU A 467 7.61 23.13 33.66
CA LEU A 467 8.64 22.06 33.53
C LEU A 467 9.60 22.06 34.73
N LYS A 468 9.30 21.20 35.71
CA LYS A 468 9.98 21.13 37.01
C LYS A 468 11.46 20.69 36.87
N ILE A 469 12.36 21.57 37.34
CA ILE A 469 13.82 21.40 37.36
C ILE A 469 14.31 20.07 38.00
N GLY A 470 13.52 19.48 38.90
CA GLY A 470 13.88 18.27 39.64
C GLY A 470 14.16 17.03 38.78
N SER A 471 13.54 16.90 37.59
CA SER A 471 13.77 15.75 36.69
C SER A 471 15.24 15.67 36.23
N PHE A 472 15.84 16.82 35.92
CA PHE A 472 17.24 16.90 35.49
C PHE A 472 18.22 16.48 36.60
N TYR A 473 17.95 16.89 37.86
CA TYR A 473 18.75 16.48 39.01
C TYR A 473 18.63 14.98 39.34
N ALA A 474 17.46 14.38 39.14
CA ALA A 474 17.28 12.93 39.27
C ALA A 474 18.09 12.16 38.21
N PHE A 475 18.04 12.62 36.96
CA PHE A 475 18.79 12.05 35.84
C PHE A 475 20.32 12.15 36.04
N LEU A 476 20.80 13.30 36.51
CA LEU A 476 22.22 13.52 36.80
C LEU A 476 22.72 12.63 37.96
N LYS A 477 21.92 12.47 39.03
CA LYS A 477 22.23 11.54 40.13
C LYS A 477 22.33 10.09 39.65
N PHE A 478 21.42 9.64 38.79
CA PHE A 478 21.47 8.30 38.21
C PHE A 478 22.77 8.06 37.43
N PHE A 479 23.15 9.00 36.55
CA PHE A 479 24.38 8.88 35.77
C PHE A 479 25.66 8.88 36.63
N THR A 480 25.72 9.71 37.68
CA THR A 480 26.88 9.68 38.61
C THR A 480 26.98 8.36 39.38
N LEU A 481 25.86 7.78 39.83
CA LEU A 481 25.86 6.47 40.49
C LEU A 481 26.21 5.33 39.53
N PHE A 482 25.69 5.38 38.29
CA PHE A 482 26.00 4.41 37.25
C PHE A 482 27.50 4.38 36.92
N PHE A 483 28.11 5.54 36.65
CA PHE A 483 29.54 5.59 36.34
C PHE A 483 30.43 5.25 37.55
N ALA A 484 30.06 5.64 38.77
CA ALA A 484 30.79 5.24 39.97
C ALA A 484 30.77 3.71 40.17
N SER A 485 29.60 3.07 39.99
CA SER A 485 29.46 1.62 40.10
C SER A 485 30.17 0.87 38.97
N LEU A 486 30.12 1.39 37.74
CA LEU A 486 30.83 0.84 36.59
C LEU A 486 32.36 0.91 36.77
N PHE A 487 32.88 2.02 37.31
CA PHE A 487 34.30 2.16 37.64
C PHE A 487 34.74 1.18 38.72
N LEU A 488 33.91 0.96 39.76
CA LEU A 488 34.14 -0.03 40.80
C LEU A 488 34.18 -1.46 40.24
N TYR A 489 33.22 -1.81 39.37
CA TYR A 489 33.16 -3.10 38.69
C TYR A 489 34.38 -3.35 37.79
N LEU A 490 34.77 -2.37 36.98
CA LEU A 490 35.97 -2.45 36.13
C LEU A 490 37.25 -2.59 36.97
N LYS A 491 37.35 -1.87 38.10
CA LYS A 491 38.50 -1.98 39.01
C LYS A 491 38.62 -3.36 39.67
N VAL A 492 37.50 -4.04 39.93
CA VAL A 492 37.51 -5.43 40.43
C VAL A 492 37.97 -6.39 39.34
N ILE A 493 37.42 -6.28 38.11
CA ILE A 493 37.79 -7.18 37.00
C ILE A 493 39.24 -7.00 36.55
N LEU A 494 39.78 -5.78 36.57
CA LEU A 494 41.18 -5.48 36.19
C LEU A 494 42.19 -5.66 37.34
N SER A 495 41.78 -6.29 38.43
CA SER A 495 42.61 -6.62 39.60
C SER A 495 42.58 -8.12 39.94
N ILE A 496 42.13 -8.95 38.99
CA ILE A 496 42.11 -10.42 38.99
C ILE A 496 42.99 -10.89 37.83
#